data_AF-A0A974H988-F1
#
_entry.id   AF-A0A974H988-F1
#
_cell.length_a   1.000
_cell.length_b   1.000
_cell.length_c   1.000
_cell.angle_alpha   90.00
_cell.angle_beta   90.00
_cell.angle_gamma   90.00
#
_symmetry.space_group_name_H-M   'P 1'
#
loop_
_entity.id
_entity.type
_entity.pdbx_description
1 polymer ?
#
loop_
_entity_poly.entity_id
_entity_poly.type
_entity_poly.pdbx_seq_one_letter_code
_entity_poly.pdbx_strand_id
1 'polypeptide(L)'
;MGGPVPRSLHSSDIMGNPTPRSLYSSGIIGGPVPRSLHSSGIMGEPAPRSLHSRGIIGDLVPRSLHSSGIMGDPVPGSLHSSCIMEDPIPRSLHSSGIMGD
;
A
#
# COMPACT_ATOMS: atom_id res chain seq x y z
N MET A 1 -19.33 12.10 -15.49
CA MET A 1 -20.14 10.87 -15.26
C MET A 1 -19.27 9.91 -14.45
N GLY A 2 -19.48 9.82 -13.13
CA GLY A 2 -18.82 8.82 -12.31
C GLY A 2 -19.66 7.55 -12.31
N GLY A 3 -19.16 6.48 -12.92
CA GLY A 3 -19.80 5.16 -12.81
C GLY A 3 -19.88 4.71 -11.34
N PRO A 4 -20.72 3.72 -11.01
CA PRO A 4 -20.85 3.23 -9.65
C PRO A 4 -19.48 2.78 -9.13
N VAL A 5 -18.99 3.45 -8.08
CA VAL A 5 -17.72 3.09 -7.46
C VAL A 5 -17.88 1.71 -6.82
N PRO A 6 -17.10 0.69 -7.23
CA PRO A 6 -17.26 -0.63 -6.65
C PRO A 6 -16.99 -0.58 -5.15
N ARG A 7 -17.94 -1.10 -4.37
CA ARG A 7 -17.81 -1.23 -2.92
C ARG A 7 -16.63 -2.14 -2.53
N SER A 8 -16.41 -3.19 -3.29
CA SER A 8 -15.26 -4.08 -3.17
C SER A 8 -14.81 -4.49 -4.56
N LEU A 9 -13.50 -4.60 -4.77
CA LEU A 9 -12.90 -5.07 -6.01
C LEU A 9 -11.83 -6.10 -5.67
N HIS A 10 -11.83 -7.22 -6.40
CA HIS A 10 -10.82 -8.26 -6.33
C HIS A 10 -10.16 -8.40 -7.70
N SER A 11 -8.84 -8.32 -7.76
CA SER A 11 -8.06 -8.50 -9.00
C SER A 11 -6.87 -9.43 -8.77
N SER A 12 -6.50 -10.19 -9.78
CA SER A 12 -5.24 -10.94 -9.79
C SER A 12 -4.35 -10.52 -10.97
N ASP A 13 -4.72 -9.44 -11.64
CA ASP A 13 -4.09 -8.94 -12.86
C ASP A 13 -3.52 -7.53 -12.66
N ILE A 14 -2.84 -7.04 -13.70
CA ILE A 14 -2.30 -5.69 -13.77
C ILE A 14 -3.45 -4.67 -13.82
N MET A 15 -3.44 -3.70 -12.91
CA MET A 15 -4.50 -2.70 -12.81
C MET A 15 -3.95 -1.27 -12.69
N GLY A 16 -4.57 -0.34 -13.42
CA GLY A 16 -4.29 1.09 -13.33
C GLY A 16 -5.38 1.82 -12.55
N ASN A 17 -4.98 2.57 -11.53
CA ASN A 17 -5.74 3.55 -10.76
C ASN A 17 -7.17 3.11 -10.31
N PRO A 18 -7.34 1.94 -9.69
CA PRO A 18 -8.65 1.54 -9.18
C PRO A 18 -9.05 2.36 -7.95
N THR A 19 -10.32 2.76 -7.89
CA THR A 19 -10.87 3.60 -6.81
C THR A 19 -12.02 2.96 -5.99
N PRO A 20 -12.04 1.63 -5.74
CA PRO A 20 -13.10 1.01 -4.96
C PRO A 20 -13.06 1.47 -3.50
N ARG A 21 -14.12 1.23 -2.72
CA ARG A 21 -14.05 1.45 -1.26
C ARG A 21 -13.05 0.50 -0.60
N SER A 22 -13.05 -0.77 -1.00
CA SER A 22 -12.08 -1.79 -0.58
C SER A 22 -11.47 -2.47 -1.79
N LEU A 23 -10.15 -2.64 -1.80
CA LEU A 23 -9.41 -3.31 -2.87
C LEU A 23 -8.65 -4.51 -2.32
N TYR A 24 -8.82 -5.65 -2.98
CA TYR A 24 -7.99 -6.82 -2.82
C TYR A 24 -7.30 -7.10 -4.15
N SER A 25 -5.98 -7.19 -4.14
CA SER A 25 -5.25 -7.49 -5.37
C SER A 25 -4.07 -8.40 -5.13
N SER A 26 -3.80 -9.25 -6.12
CA SER A 26 -2.61 -10.09 -6.18
C SER A 26 -1.96 -9.91 -7.55
N GLY A 27 -1.11 -8.90 -7.71
CA GLY A 27 -0.57 -8.52 -9.01
C GLY A 27 0.19 -7.19 -8.99
N ILE A 28 0.26 -6.52 -10.14
CA ILE A 28 0.90 -5.21 -10.30
C ILE A 28 -0.18 -4.13 -10.32
N ILE A 29 -0.09 -3.12 -9.46
CA ILE A 29 -1.08 -2.04 -9.39
C ILE A 29 -0.39 -0.68 -9.40
N GLY A 30 -0.84 0.20 -10.29
CA GLY A 30 -0.44 1.62 -10.27
C GLY A 30 -1.53 2.49 -9.65
N GLY A 31 -1.16 3.36 -8.72
CA GLY A 31 -2.00 4.44 -8.18
C GLY A 31 -3.37 4.07 -7.60
N PRO A 32 -3.54 2.97 -6.85
CA PRO A 32 -4.83 2.67 -6.24
C PRO A 32 -5.15 3.64 -5.09
N VAL A 33 -6.38 4.15 -5.04
CA VAL A 33 -6.84 5.07 -3.98
C VAL A 33 -8.09 4.58 -3.20
N PRO A 34 -8.12 3.32 -2.73
CA PRO A 34 -9.24 2.83 -1.93
C PRO A 34 -9.19 3.33 -0.48
N ARG A 35 -10.29 3.18 0.27
CA ARG A 35 -10.23 3.43 1.73
C ARG A 35 -9.38 2.36 2.43
N SER A 36 -9.51 1.12 2.00
CA SER A 36 -8.77 -0.03 2.52
C SER A 36 -8.18 -0.82 1.35
N LEU A 37 -6.88 -1.09 1.42
CA LEU A 37 -6.14 -1.84 0.41
C LEU A 37 -5.47 -3.07 1.03
N HIS A 38 -5.68 -4.21 0.40
CA HIS A 38 -4.94 -5.43 0.66
C HIS A 38 -4.28 -5.88 -0.65
N SER A 39 -2.95 -5.88 -0.69
CA SER A 39 -2.22 -6.25 -1.90
C SER A 39 -1.15 -7.31 -1.63
N SER A 40 -0.96 -8.22 -2.58
CA SER A 40 0.19 -9.11 -2.62
C SER A 40 0.85 -8.98 -3.99
N GLY A 41 1.99 -8.30 -4.08
CA GLY A 41 2.67 -8.07 -5.36
C GLY A 41 3.44 -6.76 -5.41
N ILE A 42 3.40 -6.09 -6.56
CA ILE A 42 4.12 -4.84 -6.80
C ILE A 42 3.12 -3.70 -6.89
N MET A 43 3.39 -2.61 -6.19
CA MET A 43 2.50 -1.46 -6.17
C MET A 43 3.26 -0.15 -6.27
N GLY A 44 2.88 0.69 -7.22
CA GLY A 44 3.40 2.04 -7.37
C GLY A 44 2.39 3.08 -6.89
N GLU A 45 2.84 4.06 -6.11
CA GLU A 45 2.07 5.23 -5.69
C GLU A 45 0.68 4.98 -5.06
N PRO A 46 0.49 3.99 -4.16
CA PRO A 46 -0.80 3.79 -3.51
C PRO A 46 -1.09 4.88 -2.47
N ALA A 47 -2.30 5.45 -2.49
CA ALA A 47 -2.73 6.41 -1.47
C ALA A 47 -3.99 5.97 -0.69
N PRO A 48 -4.02 4.75 -0.09
CA PRO A 48 -5.15 4.33 0.72
C PRO A 48 -5.10 4.89 2.14
N ARG A 49 -6.25 4.87 2.83
CA ARG A 49 -6.28 5.25 4.26
C ARG A 49 -5.62 4.19 5.14
N SER A 50 -5.84 2.92 4.80
CA SER A 50 -5.25 1.76 5.48
C SER A 50 -4.71 0.80 4.42
N LEU A 51 -3.45 0.39 4.59
CA LEU A 51 -2.73 -0.49 3.66
C LEU A 51 -2.23 -1.72 4.40
N HIS A 52 -2.58 -2.89 3.86
CA HIS A 52 -1.95 -4.17 4.17
C HIS A 52 -1.30 -4.69 2.89
N SER A 53 0.01 -4.90 2.91
CA SER A 53 0.70 -5.33 1.71
C SER A 53 1.77 -6.37 1.97
N ARG A 54 1.96 -7.25 1.00
CA ARG A 54 3.08 -8.19 0.95
C ARG A 54 3.75 -8.09 -0.41
N GLY A 55 5.00 -7.63 -0.45
CA GLY A 55 5.75 -7.48 -1.70
C GLY A 55 6.52 -6.18 -1.78
N ILE A 56 6.58 -5.60 -2.98
CA ILE A 56 7.36 -4.39 -3.27
C ILE A 56 6.40 -3.21 -3.40
N ILE A 57 6.65 -2.15 -2.65
CA ILE A 57 5.85 -0.93 -2.70
C ILE A 57 6.79 0.25 -2.91
N GLY A 58 6.47 1.11 -3.87
CA GLY A 58 7.11 2.43 -3.98
C GLY A 58 6.55 3.41 -2.95
N ASP A 59 6.63 4.69 -3.27
CA ASP A 59 6.30 5.77 -2.34
C ASP A 59 4.83 5.73 -1.93
N LEU A 60 4.57 6.00 -0.65
CA LEU A 60 3.21 5.99 -0.13
C LEU A 60 2.99 6.82 1.13
N VAL A 61 1.76 7.28 1.31
CA VAL A 61 1.37 8.16 2.44
C VAL A 61 0.07 7.71 3.14
N PRO A 62 -0.07 6.46 3.61
CA PRO A 62 -1.29 6.00 4.23
C PRO A 62 -1.38 6.48 5.68
N ARG A 63 -2.59 6.46 6.26
CA ARG A 63 -2.71 6.74 7.71
C ARG A 63 -2.15 5.60 8.54
N SER A 64 -2.38 4.36 8.10
CA SER A 64 -1.92 3.15 8.76
C SER A 64 -1.35 2.19 7.73
N LEU A 65 -0.12 1.73 7.96
CA LEU A 65 0.60 0.80 7.11
C LEU A 65 0.93 -0.48 7.88
N HIS A 66 0.57 -1.62 7.29
CA HIS A 66 1.12 -2.91 7.65
C HIS A 66 1.76 -3.55 6.42
N SER A 67 3.06 -3.87 6.48
CA SER A 67 3.74 -4.43 5.32
C SER A 67 4.78 -5.49 5.65
N SER A 68 4.97 -6.42 4.71
CA SER A 68 6.07 -7.38 4.68
C SER A 68 6.69 -7.42 3.29
N GLY A 69 8.01 -7.25 3.15
CA GLY A 69 8.69 -7.17 1.85
C GLY A 69 9.68 -6.01 1.74
N ILE A 70 9.56 -5.20 0.68
CA ILE A 70 10.44 -4.06 0.37
C ILE A 70 9.57 -2.81 0.18
N MET A 71 10.01 -1.68 0.74
CA MET A 71 9.32 -0.40 0.66
C MET A 71 10.27 0.73 0.31
N GLY A 72 9.88 1.57 -0.65
CA GLY A 72 10.48 2.88 -0.88
C GLY A 72 9.75 3.96 -0.08
N ASP A 73 10.52 4.85 0.54
CA ASP A 73 10.11 6.14 1.12
C ASP A 73 8.70 6.20 1.76
N PRO A 74 8.37 5.34 2.75
CA PRO A 74 7.03 5.36 3.32
C PRO A 74 6.86 6.47 4.35
N VAL A 75 5.78 7.26 4.19
CA VAL A 75 5.43 8.37 5.12
C VAL A 75 4.08 8.13 5.82
N PRO A 76 3.88 7.02 6.57
CA PRO A 76 2.59 6.73 7.15
C PRO A 76 2.37 7.43 8.50
N GLY A 77 1.11 7.61 8.89
CA GLY A 77 0.78 8.05 10.24
C GLY A 77 1.16 7.03 11.32
N SER A 78 1.05 5.74 11.01
CA SER A 78 1.48 4.64 11.86
C SER A 78 1.98 3.52 10.96
N LEU A 79 3.18 3.02 11.26
CA LEU A 79 3.91 2.02 10.50
C LEU A 79 4.11 0.78 11.35
N HIS A 80 3.63 -0.37 10.86
CA HIS A 80 4.01 -1.67 11.36
C HIS A 80 4.62 -2.49 10.22
N SER A 81 5.91 -2.81 10.30
CA SER A 81 6.63 -3.42 9.18
C SER A 81 7.62 -4.48 9.61
N SER A 82 7.78 -5.49 8.77
CA SER A 82 8.90 -6.44 8.81
C SER A 82 9.60 -6.46 7.45
N CYS A 83 9.83 -5.27 6.89
CA CYS A 83 10.37 -5.05 5.54
C CYS A 83 11.79 -4.48 5.56
N ILE A 84 12.43 -4.51 4.39
CA ILE A 84 13.51 -3.58 4.06
C ILE A 84 12.87 -2.24 3.64
N MET A 85 13.27 -1.14 4.25
CA MET A 85 12.74 0.20 3.95
C MET A 85 13.88 1.18 3.72
N GLU A 86 13.81 1.99 2.67
CA GLU A 86 14.65 3.19 2.52
C GLU A 86 13.88 4.40 3.07
N ASP A 87 14.53 5.19 3.92
CA ASP A 87 14.07 6.48 4.44
C ASP A 87 12.61 6.55 4.96
N PRO A 88 12.18 5.69 5.90
CA PRO A 88 10.83 5.76 6.45
C PRO A 88 10.63 6.99 7.35
N ILE A 89 9.59 7.79 7.09
CA ILE A 89 9.21 8.96 7.92
C ILE A 89 7.83 8.79 8.58
N PRO A 90 7.62 7.82 9.48
CA PRO A 90 6.35 7.63 10.14
C PRO A 90 6.20 8.47 11.42
N ARG A 91 4.96 8.85 11.76
CA ARG A 91 4.67 9.45 13.07
C ARG A 91 4.76 8.46 14.24
N SER A 92 4.58 7.17 13.96
CA SER A 92 4.71 6.08 14.93
C SER A 92 5.23 4.85 14.19
N LEU A 93 6.34 4.29 14.66
CA LEU A 93 7.06 3.17 14.02
C LEU A 93 7.08 1.94 14.93
N HIS A 94 6.69 0.80 14.38
CA HIS A 94 7.00 -0.53 14.91
C HIS A 94 7.60 -1.36 13.77
N SER A 95 8.92 -1.54 13.78
CA SER A 95 9.64 -2.28 12.74
C SER A 95 10.44 -3.43 13.32
N SER A 96 10.41 -4.59 12.66
CA SER A 96 11.31 -5.72 12.91
C SER A 96 12.17 -6.07 11.69
N GLY A 97 12.19 -5.19 10.69
CA GLY A 97 12.97 -5.36 9.45
C GLY A 97 14.23 -4.52 9.40
N ILE A 98 14.87 -4.45 8.23
CA ILE A 98 16.10 -3.68 7.98
C ILE A 98 15.69 -2.28 7.51
N MET A 99 16.27 -1.24 8.09
CA MET A 99 16.09 0.13 7.64
C MET A 99 17.41 0.61 7.04
N GLY A 100 17.35 1.10 5.80
CA GLY A 100 18.44 1.85 5.19
C GLY A 100 18.52 3.23 5.84
N ASP A 101 19.75 3.65 6.12
CA ASP A 101 20.14 5.01 6.54
C ASP A 101 20.76 5.74 5.33
#